data_AF-H0R3N2-F1
#
_entry.id   AF-H0R3N2-F1
#
_cell.length_a   1.000
_cell.length_b   1.000
_cell.length_c   1.000
_cell.angle_alpha   90.00
_cell.angle_beta   90.00
_cell.angle_gamma   90.00
#
_symmetry.space_group_name_H-M   'P 1'
#
loop_
_entity.id
_entity.type
_entity.pdbx_description
1 polymer ?
#
loop_
_entity_poly.entity_id
_entity_poly.type
_entity_poly.pdbx_seq_one_letter_code
_entity_poly.pdbx_strand_id
1 'polypeptide(L)'
;MVPPAIPIAASTIDLAKFDIPPDGIARDELLLQYQRQMTRPTPESKVLTGELRSWSGVFARTKWFATQYTSTAALMLKGRNVRVSDAETLDAIVRASGELIDPFARYSAGWSTSLAVLRPKNLRNAVLVAIREAQRYGARLVRRDMTTVEPVQNTHERAMGFLADPAHRHQRDRQTALDAYLAKVSDIISAADTSRKRLTDAERALLVDLTNVLINELGAVPIVPLSEDKESDNLAIATEFLADVVFTALRGRSYDERHVAQAYERVLITYLNRLRRGLSLEGTEDYFLMRLTAVRIDEWRREVRRKDREARFVAADDDGVRADDRVDELTAPDEGPARRTIKTAIGYIGSDPNLRIDGRLYWEAETAIAILAGEIGESAASRRDLRAVVANRWGVQRPVHARSATSALAATDVLRLMRAAVNRAGVASL
;
A
#
# COMPACT_ATOMS: atom_id res chain seq x y z
N MET A 1 -31.13 -11.66 -1.31
CA MET A 1 -29.90 -10.92 -1.68
C MET A 1 -29.96 -10.63 -3.17
N VAL A 2 -29.78 -9.37 -3.58
CA VAL A 2 -29.87 -8.97 -5.01
C VAL A 2 -28.46 -8.87 -5.60
N PRO A 3 -28.18 -9.49 -6.76
CA PRO A 3 -26.90 -9.32 -7.44
C PRO A 3 -26.63 -7.83 -7.75
N PRO A 4 -25.37 -7.38 -7.73
CA PRO A 4 -25.03 -6.01 -8.11
C PRO A 4 -25.40 -5.75 -9.57
N ALA A 5 -26.15 -4.68 -9.82
CA ALA A 5 -26.33 -4.16 -11.17
C ALA A 5 -25.12 -3.31 -11.55
N ILE A 6 -24.60 -3.51 -12.76
CA ILE A 6 -23.65 -2.58 -13.38
C ILE A 6 -24.49 -1.44 -13.95
N PRO A 7 -24.37 -0.19 -13.46
CA PRO A 7 -25.11 0.91 -14.05
C PRO A 7 -24.65 1.12 -15.49
N ILE A 8 -25.61 1.39 -16.39
CA ILE A 8 -25.33 1.82 -17.76
C ILE A 8 -24.50 3.11 -17.66
N ALA A 9 -23.37 3.17 -18.37
CA ALA A 9 -22.44 4.29 -18.33
C ALA A 9 -23.16 5.60 -18.69
N ALA A 10 -23.52 6.40 -17.69
CA ALA A 10 -24.35 7.59 -17.87
C ALA A 10 -23.66 8.90 -17.46
N SER A 11 -22.38 8.88 -17.06
CA SER A 11 -21.64 10.11 -16.74
C SER A 11 -20.53 10.39 -17.72
N THR A 12 -20.65 11.50 -18.44
CA THR A 12 -19.51 12.25 -18.95
C THR A 12 -18.77 12.84 -17.75
N ILE A 13 -17.68 12.20 -17.35
CA ILE A 13 -16.77 12.73 -16.33
C ILE A 13 -16.00 13.89 -16.95
N ASP A 14 -16.01 15.03 -16.27
CA ASP A 14 -15.41 16.26 -16.78
C ASP A 14 -14.02 16.46 -16.18
N LEU A 15 -12.99 16.32 -17.03
CA LEU A 15 -11.60 16.53 -16.64
C LEU A 15 -11.31 17.94 -16.13
N ALA A 16 -12.06 18.96 -16.57
CA ALA A 16 -11.86 20.33 -16.10
C ALA A 16 -12.17 20.50 -14.61
N LYS A 17 -12.90 19.56 -14.00
CA LYS A 17 -13.21 19.53 -12.57
C LYS A 17 -12.14 18.83 -11.73
N PHE A 18 -11.10 18.29 -12.37
CA PHE A 18 -9.99 17.65 -11.66
C PHE A 18 -8.98 18.72 -11.23
N ASP A 19 -8.62 18.69 -9.96
CA ASP A 19 -7.51 19.48 -9.43
C ASP A 19 -6.21 18.73 -9.74
N ILE A 20 -5.53 19.17 -10.81
CA ILE A 20 -4.30 18.58 -11.33
C ILE A 20 -3.12 19.50 -10.97
N PRO A 21 -2.26 19.09 -10.01
CA PRO A 21 -1.08 19.87 -9.65
C PRO A 21 -0.10 20.04 -10.83
N PRO A 22 0.75 21.09 -10.84
CA PRO A 22 1.79 21.25 -11.86
C PRO A 22 2.80 20.09 -11.93
N ASP A 23 3.02 19.37 -10.82
CA ASP A 23 3.87 18.17 -10.77
C ASP A 23 3.10 16.87 -11.11
N GLY A 24 1.86 17.00 -11.58
CA GLY A 24 0.97 15.92 -11.95
C GLY A 24 0.16 15.35 -10.79
N ILE A 25 -0.91 14.67 -11.14
CA ILE A 25 -1.78 13.96 -10.19
C ILE A 25 -1.36 12.49 -10.11
N ALA A 26 -1.41 11.89 -8.91
CA ALA A 26 -1.15 10.48 -8.72
C ALA A 26 -2.43 9.64 -8.88
N ARG A 27 -2.28 8.35 -9.21
CA ARG A 27 -3.39 7.42 -9.42
C ARG A 27 -4.47 7.45 -8.32
N ASP A 28 -4.05 7.33 -7.06
CA ASP A 28 -4.98 7.19 -5.94
C ASP A 28 -5.75 8.49 -5.65
N GLU A 29 -5.18 9.63 -6.05
CA GLU A 29 -5.78 10.96 -5.95
C GLU A 29 -6.74 11.21 -7.12
N LEU A 30 -6.32 10.89 -8.35
CA LEU A 30 -7.16 10.94 -9.53
C LEU A 30 -8.43 10.10 -9.37
N LEU A 31 -8.29 8.84 -8.95
CA LEU A 31 -9.45 7.95 -8.75
C LEU A 31 -10.36 8.42 -7.60
N LEU A 32 -9.82 9.12 -6.60
CA LEU A 32 -10.62 9.73 -5.53
C LEU A 32 -11.42 10.92 -6.07
N GLN A 33 -10.83 11.76 -6.93
CA GLN A 33 -11.55 12.85 -7.59
C GLN A 33 -12.59 12.32 -8.59
N TYR A 34 -12.25 11.29 -9.35
CA TYR A 34 -13.18 10.56 -10.21
C TYR A 34 -14.39 10.06 -9.40
N GLN A 35 -14.16 9.42 -8.26
CA GLN A 35 -15.24 8.91 -7.40
C GLN A 35 -16.21 10.00 -6.93
N ARG A 36 -15.73 11.22 -6.68
CA ARG A 36 -16.59 12.34 -6.27
C ARG A 36 -17.55 12.78 -7.38
N GLN A 37 -17.20 12.51 -8.64
CA GLN A 37 -18.00 12.86 -9.82
C GLN A 37 -18.89 11.71 -10.32
N MET A 38 -18.75 10.50 -9.76
CA MET A 38 -19.52 9.33 -10.15
C MET A 38 -21.03 9.50 -9.93
N THR A 39 -21.84 9.07 -10.91
CA THR A 39 -23.30 9.07 -10.81
C THR A 39 -23.77 8.16 -9.67
N ARG A 40 -24.69 8.68 -8.85
CA ARG A 40 -25.35 7.93 -7.78
C ARG A 40 -26.46 7.03 -8.35
N PRO A 41 -26.78 5.89 -7.70
CA PRO A 41 -26.24 5.41 -6.44
C PRO A 41 -24.86 4.76 -6.57
N THR A 42 -23.97 5.04 -5.62
CA THR A 42 -22.66 4.38 -5.50
C THR A 42 -22.64 3.43 -4.31
N PRO A 43 -21.93 2.28 -4.37
CA PRO A 43 -21.67 1.45 -3.20
C PRO A 43 -20.99 2.22 -2.06
N GLU A 44 -20.83 1.57 -0.89
CA GLU A 44 -20.13 2.17 0.25
C GLU A 44 -18.77 2.75 -0.17
N SER A 45 -18.55 4.04 0.11
CA SER A 45 -17.39 4.79 -0.38
C SER A 45 -16.05 4.13 -0.04
N LYS A 46 -15.91 3.58 1.17
CA LYS A 46 -14.69 2.87 1.60
C LYS A 46 -14.40 1.65 0.73
N VAL A 47 -15.43 0.91 0.33
CA VAL A 47 -15.31 -0.28 -0.52
C VAL A 47 -15.02 0.15 -1.95
N LEU A 48 -15.82 1.07 -2.48
CA LEU A 48 -15.68 1.55 -3.85
C LEU A 48 -14.29 2.14 -4.11
N THR A 49 -13.75 2.95 -3.19
CA THR A 49 -12.38 3.50 -3.31
C THR A 49 -11.34 2.38 -3.44
N GLY A 50 -11.47 1.33 -2.62
CA GLY A 50 -10.58 0.17 -2.63
C GLY A 50 -10.69 -0.63 -3.92
N GLU A 51 -11.92 -0.80 -4.44
CA GLU A 51 -12.18 -1.53 -5.68
C GLU A 51 -11.70 -0.74 -6.91
N LEU A 52 -11.94 0.56 -7.02
CA LEU A 52 -11.42 1.41 -8.11
C LEU A 52 -9.90 1.29 -8.23
N ARG A 53 -9.17 1.48 -7.11
CA ARG A 53 -7.71 1.39 -7.07
C ARG A 53 -7.17 0.01 -7.41
N SER A 54 -7.96 -1.03 -7.15
CA SER A 54 -7.54 -2.41 -7.40
C SER A 54 -7.80 -2.81 -8.83
N TRP A 55 -9.00 -2.53 -9.35
CA TRP A 55 -9.35 -2.77 -10.75
C TRP A 55 -8.49 -1.95 -11.71
N SER A 56 -8.17 -0.69 -11.36
CA SER A 56 -7.23 0.10 -12.16
C SER A 56 -5.87 -0.60 -12.30
N GLY A 57 -5.35 -1.16 -11.20
CA GLY A 57 -4.09 -1.89 -11.20
C GLY A 57 -4.16 -3.26 -11.86
N VAL A 58 -5.33 -3.92 -11.83
CA VAL A 58 -5.59 -5.20 -12.50
C VAL A 58 -5.58 -5.01 -14.01
N PHE A 59 -6.39 -4.08 -14.53
CA PHE A 59 -6.46 -3.78 -15.96
C PHE A 59 -5.13 -3.27 -16.50
N ALA A 60 -4.48 -2.34 -15.80
CA ALA A 60 -3.22 -1.77 -16.24
C ALA A 60 -2.03 -2.75 -16.31
N ARG A 61 -2.18 -3.98 -15.78
CA ARG A 61 -1.18 -5.05 -15.89
C ARG A 61 -1.42 -5.97 -17.08
N THR A 62 -2.58 -5.90 -17.73
CA THR A 62 -2.86 -6.72 -18.91
C THR A 62 -2.12 -6.15 -20.12
N LYS A 63 -1.69 -7.03 -21.04
CA LYS A 63 -0.92 -6.61 -22.21
C LYS A 63 -1.72 -5.69 -23.14
N TRP A 64 -3.02 -5.95 -23.26
CA TRP A 64 -3.90 -5.23 -24.18
C TRP A 64 -4.26 -3.82 -23.70
N PHE A 65 -4.20 -3.55 -22.39
CA PHE A 65 -4.66 -2.26 -21.85
C PHE A 65 -3.82 -1.08 -22.39
N ALA A 66 -2.50 -1.23 -22.42
CA ALA A 66 -1.60 -0.21 -22.95
C ALA A 66 -1.82 0.06 -24.45
N THR A 67 -2.22 -0.96 -25.22
CA THR A 67 -2.57 -0.83 -26.63
C THR A 67 -3.86 -0.03 -26.82
N GLN A 68 -4.83 -0.14 -25.92
CA GLN A 68 -6.13 0.54 -26.04
C GLN A 68 -6.19 1.95 -25.46
N TYR A 69 -5.45 2.22 -24.38
CA TYR A 69 -5.55 3.50 -23.65
C TYR A 69 -4.22 4.24 -23.49
N THR A 70 -3.15 3.82 -24.16
CA THR A 70 -1.75 4.30 -24.02
C THR A 70 -0.91 3.61 -22.94
N SER A 71 0.39 3.57 -23.20
CA SER A 71 1.40 3.02 -22.28
C SER A 71 1.56 3.85 -21.01
N THR A 72 1.43 5.18 -21.11
CA THR A 72 1.55 6.09 -19.96
C THR A 72 0.36 5.93 -19.01
N ALA A 73 -0.87 5.80 -19.55
CA ALA A 73 -2.06 5.50 -18.75
C ALA A 73 -1.92 4.17 -18.01
N ALA A 74 -1.45 3.11 -18.69
CA ALA A 74 -1.17 1.82 -18.08
C ALA A 74 -0.12 1.93 -16.97
N LEU A 75 0.98 2.65 -17.23
CA LEU A 75 2.04 2.85 -16.24
C LEU A 75 1.53 3.55 -14.98
N MET A 76 0.73 4.61 -15.14
CA MET A 76 0.15 5.35 -14.02
C MET A 76 -0.83 4.50 -13.22
N LEU A 77 -1.75 3.80 -13.87
CA LEU A 77 -2.77 3.00 -13.19
C LEU A 77 -2.17 1.77 -12.48
N LYS A 78 -1.04 1.25 -12.99
CA LYS A 78 -0.25 0.19 -12.34
C LYS A 78 0.56 0.71 -11.14
N GLY A 79 1.11 1.91 -11.21
CA GLY A 79 2.09 2.46 -10.25
C GLY A 79 1.56 3.59 -9.37
N ARG A 80 1.59 3.42 -8.04
CA ARG A 80 1.08 4.42 -7.07
C ARG A 80 1.83 5.76 -7.07
N ASN A 81 3.10 5.76 -7.49
CA ASN A 81 3.98 6.93 -7.39
C ASN A 81 4.20 7.64 -8.73
N VAL A 82 3.55 7.16 -9.80
CA VAL A 82 3.63 7.79 -11.12
C VAL A 82 2.63 8.95 -11.13
N ARG A 83 3.12 10.14 -11.46
CA ARG A 83 2.33 11.36 -11.58
C ARG A 83 2.33 11.78 -13.05
N VAL A 84 1.19 12.22 -13.53
CA VAL A 84 1.01 12.73 -14.89
C VAL A 84 0.17 13.98 -14.84
N SER A 85 0.48 14.91 -15.74
CA SER A 85 -0.17 16.21 -15.91
C SER A 85 -0.62 16.43 -17.35
N ASP A 86 -0.27 15.54 -18.27
CA ASP A 86 -0.60 15.68 -19.68
C ASP A 86 -2.08 15.32 -19.93
N ALA A 87 -2.77 16.19 -20.66
CA ALA A 87 -4.22 16.08 -20.85
C ALA A 87 -4.60 14.78 -21.59
N GLU A 88 -3.80 14.32 -22.54
CA GLU A 88 -4.06 13.10 -23.32
C GLU A 88 -4.04 11.84 -22.45
N THR A 89 -3.02 11.66 -21.60
CA THR A 89 -2.99 10.52 -20.67
C THR A 89 -4.13 10.60 -19.68
N LEU A 90 -4.44 11.79 -19.17
CA LEU A 90 -5.54 11.97 -18.21
C LEU A 90 -6.90 11.65 -18.84
N ASP A 91 -7.12 12.05 -20.09
CA ASP A 91 -8.34 11.72 -20.85
C ASP A 91 -8.44 10.21 -21.08
N ALA A 92 -7.35 9.58 -21.51
CA ALA A 92 -7.32 8.14 -21.70
C ALA A 92 -7.59 7.36 -20.39
N ILE A 93 -7.13 7.87 -19.24
CA ILE A 93 -7.43 7.28 -17.93
C ILE A 93 -8.88 7.49 -17.53
N VAL A 94 -9.46 8.67 -17.76
CA VAL A 94 -10.87 8.93 -17.48
C VAL A 94 -11.75 8.05 -18.35
N ARG A 95 -11.43 7.92 -19.64
CA ARG A 95 -12.10 7.00 -20.57
C ARG A 95 -12.00 5.55 -20.10
N ALA A 96 -10.79 5.06 -19.80
CA ALA A 96 -10.60 3.71 -19.27
C ALA A 96 -11.34 3.49 -17.93
N SER A 97 -11.44 4.55 -17.13
CA SER A 97 -12.15 4.49 -15.85
C SER A 97 -13.65 4.35 -16.07
N GLY A 98 -14.24 5.12 -16.97
CA GLY A 98 -15.66 5.04 -17.31
C GLY A 98 -16.04 3.75 -18.01
N GLU A 99 -15.22 3.26 -18.94
CA GLU A 99 -15.52 2.07 -19.74
C GLU A 99 -15.30 0.77 -18.97
N LEU A 100 -14.27 0.70 -18.10
CA LEU A 100 -13.85 -0.54 -17.46
C LEU A 100 -13.79 -0.43 -15.94
N ILE A 101 -12.97 0.47 -15.41
CA ILE A 101 -12.59 0.41 -13.99
C ILE A 101 -13.79 0.65 -13.07
N ASP A 102 -14.61 1.66 -13.36
CA ASP A 102 -15.81 1.99 -12.60
C ASP A 102 -16.86 0.87 -12.66
N PRO A 103 -17.32 0.42 -13.84
CA PRO A 103 -18.27 -0.70 -13.94
C PRO A 103 -17.85 -1.94 -13.13
N PHE A 104 -16.60 -2.37 -13.27
CA PHE A 104 -16.05 -3.51 -12.53
C PHE A 104 -15.94 -3.24 -11.03
N ALA A 105 -15.55 -2.03 -10.62
CA ALA A 105 -15.46 -1.66 -9.22
C ALA A 105 -16.83 -1.57 -8.55
N ARG A 106 -17.85 -1.06 -9.25
CA ARG A 106 -19.23 -1.06 -8.76
C ARG A 106 -19.79 -2.47 -8.64
N TYR A 107 -19.50 -3.32 -9.61
CA TYR A 107 -19.91 -4.72 -9.57
C TYR A 107 -19.34 -5.42 -8.33
N SER A 108 -18.01 -5.42 -8.16
CA SER A 108 -17.39 -6.10 -7.03
C SER A 108 -17.75 -5.45 -5.68
N ALA A 109 -17.75 -4.11 -5.58
CA ALA A 109 -18.15 -3.41 -4.37
C ALA A 109 -19.63 -3.60 -4.03
N GLY A 110 -20.48 -3.76 -5.03
CA GLY A 110 -21.92 -3.95 -4.88
C GLY A 110 -22.25 -5.21 -4.07
N TRP A 111 -21.42 -6.25 -4.13
CA TRP A 111 -21.61 -7.45 -3.29
C TRP A 111 -21.53 -7.14 -1.79
N SER A 112 -20.72 -6.15 -1.38
CA SER A 112 -20.72 -5.70 0.02
C SER A 112 -22.06 -5.04 0.40
N THR A 113 -22.70 -4.33 -0.52
CA THR A 113 -24.04 -3.76 -0.33
C THR A 113 -25.10 -4.86 -0.29
N SER A 114 -25.00 -5.84 -1.18
CA SER A 114 -25.91 -6.99 -1.24
C SER A 114 -25.86 -7.83 0.04
N LEU A 115 -24.67 -8.01 0.63
CA LEU A 115 -24.49 -8.71 1.92
C LEU A 115 -24.94 -7.87 3.13
N ALA A 116 -25.01 -6.54 3.00
CA ALA A 116 -25.35 -5.66 4.13
C ALA A 116 -26.75 -5.94 4.70
N VAL A 117 -27.67 -6.47 3.89
CA VAL A 117 -29.03 -6.85 4.30
C VAL A 117 -29.05 -8.01 5.32
N LEU A 118 -27.99 -8.82 5.35
CA LEU A 118 -27.84 -9.98 6.25
C LEU A 118 -27.22 -9.59 7.61
N ARG A 119 -26.99 -8.30 7.86
CA ARG A 119 -26.31 -7.87 9.08
C ARG A 119 -27.23 -8.03 10.30
N PRO A 120 -26.79 -8.74 11.36
CA PRO A 120 -27.54 -8.78 12.61
C PRO A 120 -27.65 -7.39 13.22
N LYS A 121 -28.81 -7.09 13.81
CA LYS A 121 -29.05 -5.86 14.58
C LYS A 121 -28.59 -6.08 16.03
N ASN A 122 -28.51 -5.00 16.81
CA ASN A 122 -28.26 -5.03 18.26
C ASN A 122 -26.90 -5.59 18.73
N LEU A 123 -25.89 -5.62 17.85
CA LEU A 123 -24.51 -5.95 18.22
C LEU A 123 -23.77 -4.71 18.77
N ARG A 124 -22.81 -4.89 19.68
CA ARG A 124 -21.93 -3.79 20.10
C ARG A 124 -21.12 -3.25 18.92
N ASN A 125 -20.76 -1.97 18.96
CA ASN A 125 -20.02 -1.30 17.88
C ASN A 125 -18.75 -2.04 17.43
N ALA A 126 -18.00 -2.63 18.36
CA ALA A 126 -16.79 -3.40 18.03
C ALA A 126 -17.10 -4.62 17.14
N VAL A 127 -18.16 -5.36 17.47
CA VAL A 127 -18.61 -6.54 16.70
C VAL A 127 -19.23 -6.11 15.38
N LEU A 128 -20.04 -5.04 15.38
CA LEU A 128 -20.58 -4.46 14.14
C LEU A 128 -19.49 -4.05 13.16
N VAL A 129 -18.40 -3.45 13.65
CA VAL A 129 -17.26 -3.09 12.79
C VAL A 129 -16.60 -4.35 12.20
N ALA A 130 -16.43 -5.42 12.99
CA ALA A 130 -15.88 -6.67 12.50
C ALA A 130 -16.79 -7.31 11.43
N ILE A 131 -18.10 -7.32 11.64
CA ILE A 131 -19.08 -7.81 10.67
C ILE A 131 -19.09 -6.96 9.39
N ARG A 132 -18.98 -5.63 9.50
CA ARG A 132 -18.82 -4.78 8.31
C ARG A 132 -17.55 -5.12 7.55
N GLU A 133 -16.42 -5.33 8.21
CA GLU A 133 -15.18 -5.76 7.54
C GLU A 133 -15.31 -7.17 6.91
N ALA A 134 -16.07 -8.08 7.50
CA ALA A 134 -16.43 -9.38 6.91
C ALA A 134 -17.24 -9.21 5.61
N GLN A 135 -18.23 -8.30 5.59
CA GLN A 135 -19.00 -7.98 4.37
C GLN A 135 -18.10 -7.42 3.26
N ARG A 136 -17.20 -6.50 3.61
CA ARG A 136 -16.22 -5.91 2.69
C ARG A 136 -15.20 -6.94 2.19
N TYR A 137 -14.97 -8.02 2.94
CA TYR A 137 -14.12 -9.12 2.50
C TYR A 137 -14.75 -9.91 1.35
N GLY A 138 -16.08 -10.10 1.36
CA GLY A 138 -16.82 -10.73 0.25
C GLY A 138 -16.55 -10.06 -1.11
N ALA A 139 -16.67 -8.72 -1.17
CA ALA A 139 -16.37 -7.94 -2.38
C ALA A 139 -14.95 -8.17 -2.92
N ARG A 140 -13.96 -8.23 -2.01
CA ARG A 140 -12.55 -8.48 -2.36
C ARG A 140 -12.34 -9.89 -2.92
N LEU A 141 -13.07 -10.87 -2.40
CA LEU A 141 -12.96 -12.26 -2.84
C LEU A 141 -13.63 -12.49 -4.19
N VAL A 142 -14.76 -11.82 -4.46
CA VAL A 142 -15.36 -11.80 -5.79
C VAL A 142 -14.38 -11.24 -6.82
N ARG A 143 -13.78 -10.06 -6.56
CA ARG A 143 -12.74 -9.53 -7.46
C ARG A 143 -11.60 -10.53 -7.66
N ARG A 144 -11.15 -11.19 -6.60
CA ARG A 144 -10.06 -12.17 -6.70
C ARG A 144 -10.48 -13.33 -7.61
N ASP A 145 -11.66 -13.90 -7.43
CA ASP A 145 -12.17 -14.97 -8.28
C ASP A 145 -12.23 -14.55 -9.75
N MET A 146 -12.84 -13.39 -10.02
CA MET A 146 -12.93 -12.75 -11.34
C MET A 146 -11.57 -12.45 -11.97
N THR A 147 -10.48 -12.41 -11.20
CA THR A 147 -9.15 -12.08 -11.72
C THR A 147 -8.19 -13.25 -11.78
N THR A 148 -8.43 -14.32 -11.01
CA THR A 148 -7.51 -15.46 -10.92
C THR A 148 -8.10 -16.79 -11.33
N VAL A 149 -9.37 -17.07 -11.01
CA VAL A 149 -9.97 -18.39 -11.27
C VAL A 149 -10.63 -18.41 -12.64
N GLU A 150 -11.47 -17.41 -12.89
CA GLU A 150 -12.11 -17.22 -14.18
C GLU A 150 -11.89 -15.78 -14.62
N PRO A 151 -10.71 -15.50 -15.19
CA PRO A 151 -10.24 -14.14 -15.43
C PRO A 151 -11.03 -13.45 -16.56
N VAL A 152 -11.87 -12.49 -16.17
CA VAL A 152 -12.71 -11.68 -17.08
C VAL A 152 -11.93 -10.54 -17.74
N GLN A 153 -10.83 -10.09 -17.13
CA GLN A 153 -9.99 -9.00 -17.62
C GLN A 153 -8.92 -9.41 -18.65
N ASN A 154 -8.78 -10.71 -18.93
CA ASN A 154 -7.62 -11.24 -19.66
C ASN A 154 -7.49 -10.65 -21.08
N THR A 155 -8.62 -10.41 -21.74
CA THR A 155 -8.70 -9.74 -23.05
C THR A 155 -9.72 -8.62 -22.98
N HIS A 156 -9.61 -7.65 -23.90
CA HIS A 156 -10.59 -6.57 -24.02
C HIS A 156 -11.99 -7.13 -24.29
N GLU A 157 -12.11 -8.09 -25.21
CA GLU A 157 -13.37 -8.74 -25.57
C GLU A 157 -14.05 -9.42 -24.37
N ARG A 158 -13.31 -10.15 -23.54
CA ARG A 158 -13.87 -10.78 -22.32
C ARG A 158 -14.33 -9.74 -21.31
N ALA A 159 -13.58 -8.66 -21.16
CA ALA A 159 -13.95 -7.59 -20.23
C ALA A 159 -15.27 -6.93 -20.68
N MET A 160 -15.39 -6.61 -21.97
CA MET A 160 -16.60 -6.03 -22.54
C MET A 160 -17.77 -7.02 -22.55
N GLY A 161 -17.53 -8.30 -22.84
CA GLY A 161 -18.54 -9.35 -22.76
C GLY A 161 -19.11 -9.51 -21.36
N PHE A 162 -18.27 -9.47 -20.33
CA PHE A 162 -18.72 -9.45 -18.94
C PHE A 162 -19.57 -8.20 -18.62
N LEU A 163 -19.20 -7.03 -19.13
CA LEU A 163 -19.98 -5.80 -18.91
C LEU A 163 -21.32 -5.81 -19.63
N ALA A 164 -21.40 -6.46 -20.79
CA ALA A 164 -22.63 -6.63 -21.54
C ALA A 164 -23.59 -7.61 -20.85
N ASP A 165 -23.08 -8.71 -20.30
CA ASP A 165 -23.87 -9.69 -19.57
C ASP A 165 -23.15 -10.17 -18.29
N PRO A 166 -23.27 -9.45 -17.16
CA PRO A 166 -22.72 -9.90 -15.89
C PRO A 166 -23.51 -11.10 -15.31
N ALA A 167 -24.71 -11.40 -15.83
CA ALA A 167 -25.62 -12.36 -15.22
C ALA A 167 -25.10 -13.81 -15.27
N HIS A 168 -24.34 -14.16 -16.31
CA HIS A 168 -23.69 -15.47 -16.44
C HIS A 168 -22.83 -15.88 -15.22
N ARG A 169 -22.30 -14.90 -14.47
CA ARG A 169 -21.47 -15.14 -13.28
C ARG A 169 -22.19 -14.93 -11.95
N HIS A 170 -23.40 -14.38 -11.94
CA HIS A 170 -24.09 -13.98 -10.72
C HIS A 170 -24.14 -15.08 -9.65
N GLN A 171 -24.41 -16.33 -10.05
CA GLN A 171 -24.50 -17.44 -9.11
C GLN A 171 -23.14 -17.76 -8.46
N ARG A 172 -22.06 -17.75 -9.25
CA ARG A 172 -20.70 -18.00 -8.77
C ARG A 172 -20.19 -16.88 -7.86
N ASP A 173 -20.40 -15.64 -8.29
CA ASP A 173 -19.95 -14.47 -7.54
C ASP A 173 -20.76 -14.30 -6.25
N ARG A 174 -22.06 -14.64 -6.27
CA ARG A 174 -22.90 -14.82 -5.07
C ARG A 174 -22.30 -15.82 -4.12
N GLN A 175 -21.97 -17.02 -4.60
CA GLN A 175 -21.43 -18.09 -3.76
C GLN A 175 -20.10 -17.66 -3.13
N THR A 176 -19.20 -17.11 -3.95
CA THR A 176 -17.90 -16.58 -3.50
C THR A 176 -18.05 -15.52 -2.41
N ALA A 177 -19.01 -14.60 -2.56
CA ALA A 177 -19.29 -13.56 -1.57
C ALA A 177 -19.84 -14.15 -0.26
N LEU A 178 -20.75 -15.13 -0.35
CA LEU A 178 -21.36 -15.79 0.81
C LEU A 178 -20.35 -16.63 1.59
N ASP A 179 -19.55 -17.47 0.90
CA ASP A 179 -18.53 -18.31 1.52
C ASP A 179 -17.47 -17.47 2.25
N ALA A 180 -17.04 -16.37 1.60
CA ALA A 180 -16.08 -15.45 2.19
C ALA A 180 -16.66 -14.71 3.41
N TYR A 181 -17.94 -14.38 3.39
CA TYR A 181 -18.63 -13.76 4.51
C TYR A 181 -18.78 -14.74 5.68
N LEU A 182 -19.25 -15.96 5.40
CA LEU A 182 -19.37 -17.05 6.37
C LEU A 182 -18.03 -17.30 7.08
N ALA A 183 -16.96 -17.50 6.32
CA ALA A 183 -15.63 -17.74 6.86
C ALA A 183 -15.19 -16.65 7.84
N LYS A 184 -15.44 -15.37 7.52
CA LYS A 184 -15.09 -14.25 8.39
C LYS A 184 -15.99 -14.11 9.60
N VAL A 185 -17.26 -14.48 9.50
CA VAL A 185 -18.16 -14.54 10.66
C VAL A 185 -17.72 -15.66 11.61
N SER A 186 -17.38 -16.84 11.08
CA SER A 186 -16.82 -17.95 11.85
C SER A 186 -15.52 -17.56 12.56
N ASP A 187 -14.60 -16.86 11.88
CA ASP A 187 -13.38 -16.33 12.51
C ASP A 187 -13.70 -15.42 13.71
N ILE A 188 -14.75 -14.59 13.61
CA ILE A 188 -15.16 -13.69 14.71
C ILE A 188 -15.70 -14.50 15.89
N ILE A 189 -16.49 -15.54 15.64
CA ILE A 189 -17.02 -16.43 16.68
C ILE A 189 -15.87 -17.15 17.38
N SER A 190 -14.94 -17.76 16.64
CA SER A 190 -13.81 -18.52 17.20
C SER A 190 -12.81 -17.63 17.94
N ALA A 191 -12.52 -16.42 17.45
CA ALA A 191 -11.61 -15.48 18.10
C ALA A 191 -12.19 -14.89 19.40
N ALA A 192 -13.50 -14.98 19.61
CA ALA A 192 -14.15 -14.55 20.85
C ALA A 192 -13.75 -15.40 22.06
N ASP A 193 -13.34 -16.64 21.82
CA ASP A 193 -12.94 -17.59 22.87
C ASP A 193 -11.51 -17.34 23.38
N THR A 194 -10.67 -16.68 22.58
CA THR A 194 -9.23 -16.52 22.85
C THR A 194 -8.77 -15.07 23.05
N SER A 195 -9.61 -14.07 22.76
CA SER A 195 -9.21 -12.65 22.76
C SER A 195 -9.80 -11.82 23.90
N ARG A 196 -9.15 -10.68 24.22
CA ARG A 196 -9.65 -9.65 25.18
C ARG A 196 -11.00 -9.02 24.80
N LYS A 197 -11.59 -9.38 23.66
CA LYS A 197 -12.90 -8.89 23.16
C LYS A 197 -13.92 -10.03 23.14
N ARG A 198 -14.18 -10.63 24.31
CA ARG A 198 -15.20 -11.67 24.47
C ARG A 198 -16.56 -11.18 23.95
N LEU A 199 -17.20 -12.01 23.13
CA LEU A 199 -18.61 -11.87 22.76
C LEU A 199 -19.47 -12.18 23.98
N THR A 200 -20.60 -11.49 24.11
CA THR A 200 -21.65 -11.92 25.04
C THR A 200 -22.37 -13.15 24.48
N ASP A 201 -23.04 -13.92 25.33
CA ASP A 201 -23.82 -15.09 24.88
C ASP A 201 -24.88 -14.71 23.85
N ALA A 202 -25.53 -13.55 24.04
CA ALA A 202 -26.49 -13.00 23.09
C ALA A 202 -25.85 -12.63 21.75
N GLU A 203 -24.66 -12.03 21.74
CA GLU A 203 -23.93 -11.74 20.49
C GLU A 203 -23.49 -13.03 19.79
N ARG A 204 -23.04 -14.03 20.55
CA ARG A 204 -22.67 -15.33 19.99
C ARG A 204 -23.88 -16.01 19.35
N ALA A 205 -25.02 -16.04 20.03
CA ALA A 205 -26.25 -16.61 19.48
C ALA A 205 -26.64 -15.93 18.16
N LEU A 206 -26.64 -14.59 18.11
CA LEU A 206 -26.94 -13.85 16.86
C LEU A 206 -25.97 -14.16 15.72
N LEU A 207 -24.69 -14.37 16.00
CA LEU A 207 -23.71 -14.72 14.98
C LEU A 207 -23.84 -16.19 14.54
N VAL A 208 -24.16 -17.10 15.46
CA VAL A 208 -24.46 -18.51 15.13
C VAL A 208 -25.71 -18.61 14.27
N ASP A 209 -26.77 -17.89 14.61
CA ASP A 209 -27.99 -17.81 13.81
C ASP A 209 -27.68 -17.28 12.40
N LEU A 210 -26.85 -16.23 12.29
CA LEU A 210 -26.38 -15.76 10.99
C LEU A 210 -25.64 -16.85 10.21
N THR A 211 -24.73 -17.60 10.84
CA THR A 211 -24.04 -18.71 10.15
C THR A 211 -25.01 -19.79 9.68
N ASN A 212 -26.02 -20.12 10.47
CA ASN A 212 -27.06 -21.08 10.09
C ASN A 212 -27.88 -20.60 8.89
N VAL A 213 -28.28 -19.32 8.86
CA VAL A 213 -28.98 -18.72 7.70
C VAL A 213 -28.08 -18.76 6.46
N LEU A 214 -26.79 -18.40 6.60
CA LEU A 214 -25.84 -18.44 5.49
C LEU A 214 -25.72 -19.84 4.89
N ILE A 215 -25.60 -20.88 5.72
CA ILE A 215 -25.41 -22.27 5.27
C ILE A 215 -26.72 -22.85 4.74
N ASN A 216 -27.77 -22.86 5.57
CA ASN A 216 -28.97 -23.65 5.32
C ASN A 216 -29.95 -22.97 4.36
N GLU A 217 -30.05 -21.63 4.41
CA GLU A 217 -31.00 -20.89 3.56
C GLU A 217 -30.35 -20.33 2.30
N LEU A 218 -29.08 -19.89 2.41
CA LEU A 218 -28.40 -19.19 1.33
C LEU A 218 -27.37 -20.04 0.60
N GLY A 219 -27.07 -21.24 1.09
CA GLY A 219 -26.20 -22.24 0.46
C GLY A 219 -24.71 -21.94 0.60
N ALA A 220 -24.29 -21.11 1.54
CA ALA A 220 -22.87 -20.86 1.82
C ALA A 220 -22.20 -22.17 2.25
N VAL A 221 -21.03 -22.47 1.69
CA VAL A 221 -20.27 -23.67 2.01
C VAL A 221 -19.29 -23.33 3.13
N PRO A 222 -19.38 -24.00 4.30
CA PRO A 222 -18.38 -23.83 5.35
C PRO A 222 -17.00 -24.18 4.79
N ILE A 223 -16.02 -23.31 5.05
CA ILE A 223 -14.63 -23.74 4.92
C ILE A 223 -14.43 -24.76 6.04
N VAL A 224 -14.42 -26.05 5.69
CA VAL A 224 -14.11 -27.12 6.64
C VAL A 224 -12.76 -26.76 7.25
N PRO A 225 -12.69 -26.51 8.58
CA PRO A 225 -11.41 -26.31 9.24
C PRO A 225 -10.56 -27.53 8.89
N LEU A 226 -9.28 -27.30 8.57
CA LEU A 226 -8.36 -28.42 8.47
C LEU A 226 -8.43 -29.20 9.79
N SER A 227 -8.35 -30.53 9.72
CA SER A 227 -8.21 -31.33 10.94
C SER A 227 -7.04 -30.79 11.77
N GLU A 228 -7.11 -30.91 13.09
CA GLU A 228 -6.01 -30.49 13.98
C GLU A 228 -4.68 -31.10 13.52
N ASP A 229 -4.70 -32.36 13.09
CA ASP A 229 -3.55 -33.05 12.50
C ASP A 229 -3.00 -32.30 11.28
N LYS A 230 -3.86 -31.85 10.36
CA LYS A 230 -3.43 -31.16 9.14
C LYS A 230 -3.02 -29.70 9.40
N GLU A 231 -3.56 -29.07 10.45
CA GLU A 231 -3.04 -27.78 10.92
C GLU A 231 -1.65 -27.93 11.55
N SER A 232 -1.45 -28.98 12.35
CA SER A 232 -0.17 -29.32 12.96
C SER A 232 0.87 -29.65 11.89
N ASP A 233 0.52 -30.47 10.89
CA ASP A 233 1.38 -30.80 9.75
C ASP A 233 1.77 -29.54 8.97
N ASN A 234 0.80 -28.66 8.67
CA ASN A 234 1.08 -27.42 7.97
C ASN A 234 1.98 -26.48 8.79
N LEU A 235 1.81 -26.45 10.11
CA LEU A 235 2.66 -25.68 11.00
C LEU A 235 4.08 -26.23 11.02
N ALA A 236 4.25 -27.56 11.09
CA ALA A 236 5.55 -28.21 11.03
C ALA A 236 6.26 -27.90 9.70
N ILE A 237 5.59 -28.12 8.57
CA ILE A 237 6.14 -27.84 7.22
C ILE A 237 6.52 -26.36 7.08
N ALA A 238 5.64 -25.43 7.49
CA ALA A 238 5.91 -24.00 7.37
C ALA A 238 7.06 -23.55 8.28
N THR A 239 7.18 -24.13 9.48
CA THR A 239 8.23 -23.85 10.45
C THR A 239 9.57 -24.35 9.94
N GLU A 240 9.63 -25.60 9.46
CA GLU A 240 10.85 -26.21 8.92
C GLU A 240 11.37 -25.44 7.71
N PHE A 241 10.50 -25.17 6.73
CA PHE A 241 10.86 -24.38 5.55
C PHE A 241 11.34 -22.97 5.93
N LEU A 242 10.63 -22.29 6.84
CA LEU A 242 11.03 -20.95 7.27
C LEU A 242 12.34 -20.96 8.06
N ALA A 243 12.60 -21.98 8.86
CA ALA A 243 13.86 -22.13 9.58
C ALA A 243 15.05 -22.24 8.61
N ASP A 244 14.91 -23.03 7.53
CA ASP A 244 15.93 -23.14 6.50
C ASP A 244 16.15 -21.82 5.74
N VAL A 245 15.07 -21.14 5.36
CA VAL A 245 15.13 -19.81 4.74
C VAL A 245 15.84 -18.80 5.64
N VAL A 246 15.51 -18.79 6.93
CA VAL A 246 16.12 -17.89 7.92
C VAL A 246 17.60 -18.23 8.10
N PHE A 247 17.95 -19.49 8.27
CA PHE A 247 19.33 -19.94 8.40
C PHE A 247 20.16 -19.51 7.18
N THR A 248 19.63 -19.72 5.98
CA THR A 248 20.28 -19.34 4.72
C THR A 248 20.39 -17.82 4.57
N ALA A 249 19.33 -17.08 4.87
CA ALA A 249 19.30 -15.62 4.71
C ALA A 249 20.16 -14.86 5.73
N LEU A 250 20.29 -15.40 6.95
CA LEU A 250 21.04 -14.78 8.05
C LEU A 250 22.49 -15.28 8.15
N ARG A 251 22.89 -16.28 7.35
CA ARG A 251 24.23 -16.88 7.41
C ARG A 251 25.33 -15.82 7.30
N GLY A 252 26.14 -15.69 8.35
CA GLY A 252 27.29 -14.79 8.40
C GLY A 252 26.96 -13.30 8.52
N ARG A 253 25.73 -12.95 8.91
CA ARG A 253 25.27 -11.56 9.02
C ARG A 253 24.66 -11.30 10.40
N SER A 254 24.96 -10.14 11.00
CA SER A 254 24.33 -9.71 12.25
C SER A 254 23.00 -9.02 11.97
N TYR A 255 21.93 -9.45 12.63
CA TYR A 255 20.61 -8.83 12.55
C TYR A 255 20.03 -8.62 13.96
N ASP A 256 19.15 -7.62 14.09
CA ASP A 256 18.39 -7.42 15.32
C ASP A 256 17.39 -8.58 15.50
N GLU A 257 17.56 -9.33 16.58
CA GLU A 257 16.72 -10.48 16.95
C GLU A 257 15.23 -10.12 17.01
N ARG A 258 14.89 -8.90 17.44
CA ARG A 258 13.48 -8.45 17.52
C ARG A 258 12.87 -8.29 16.14
N HIS A 259 13.63 -7.83 15.16
CA HIS A 259 13.15 -7.70 13.78
C HIS A 259 13.01 -9.06 13.11
N VAL A 260 13.98 -9.94 13.35
CA VAL A 260 13.95 -11.33 12.87
C VAL A 260 12.72 -12.04 13.40
N ALA A 261 12.45 -11.96 14.71
CA ALA A 261 11.27 -12.59 15.32
C ALA A 261 9.95 -12.07 14.74
N GLN A 262 9.79 -10.74 14.60
CA GLN A 262 8.57 -10.18 14.00
C GLN A 262 8.41 -10.53 12.51
N ALA A 263 9.52 -10.58 11.77
CA ALA A 263 9.49 -11.01 10.38
C ALA A 263 9.11 -12.49 10.27
N TYR A 264 9.68 -13.33 11.13
CA TYR A 264 9.38 -14.75 11.25
C TYR A 264 7.89 -15.01 11.46
N GLU A 265 7.28 -14.40 12.49
CA GLU A 265 5.85 -14.56 12.77
C GLU A 265 4.98 -14.15 11.57
N ARG A 266 5.28 -13.02 10.92
CA ARG A 266 4.52 -12.52 9.76
C ARG A 266 4.63 -13.46 8.55
N VAL A 267 5.80 -14.05 8.33
CA VAL A 267 6.02 -14.99 7.22
C VAL A 267 5.38 -16.34 7.54
N LEU A 268 5.52 -16.84 8.77
CA LEU A 268 4.90 -18.08 9.20
C LEU A 268 3.38 -18.05 8.98
N ILE A 269 2.71 -16.96 9.37
CA ILE A 269 1.28 -16.74 9.08
C ILE A 269 1.02 -16.76 7.56
N THR A 270 1.92 -16.19 6.76
CA THR A 270 1.79 -16.17 5.30
C THR A 270 1.90 -17.59 4.71
N TYR A 271 2.86 -18.39 5.17
CA TYR A 271 3.09 -19.77 4.71
C TYR A 271 1.97 -20.71 5.15
N LEU A 272 1.52 -20.63 6.41
CA LEU A 272 0.33 -21.34 6.89
C LEU A 272 -0.89 -21.06 6.00
N ASN A 273 -1.12 -19.79 5.66
CA ASN A 273 -2.21 -19.41 4.76
C ASN A 273 -2.03 -19.92 3.31
N ARG A 274 -0.80 -20.16 2.86
CA ARG A 274 -0.53 -20.78 1.54
C ARG A 274 -0.80 -22.28 1.57
N LEU A 275 -0.30 -22.98 2.58
CA LEU A 275 -0.51 -24.41 2.77
C LEU A 275 -1.99 -24.74 2.99
N ARG A 276 -2.72 -23.92 3.77
CA ARG A 276 -4.19 -23.98 3.88
C ARG A 276 -4.94 -23.89 2.55
N ARG A 277 -4.29 -23.34 1.52
CA ARG A 277 -4.84 -23.20 0.15
C ARG A 277 -4.25 -24.20 -0.83
N GLY A 278 -3.47 -25.18 -0.37
CA GLY A 278 -2.80 -26.17 -1.21
C GLY A 278 -1.70 -25.57 -2.11
N LEU A 279 -1.15 -24.40 -1.76
CA LEU A 279 -0.09 -23.75 -2.53
C LEU A 279 1.29 -24.10 -1.98
N SER A 280 2.25 -24.39 -2.86
CA SER A 280 3.65 -24.67 -2.49
C SER A 280 4.33 -23.47 -1.81
N LEU A 281 5.32 -23.76 -0.96
CA LEU A 281 6.20 -22.76 -0.33
C LEU A 281 7.45 -22.47 -1.17
N GLU A 282 7.84 -23.37 -2.07
CA GLU A 282 9.00 -23.17 -2.96
C GLU A 282 8.83 -21.91 -3.82
N GLY A 283 9.93 -21.16 -4.00
CA GLY A 283 9.93 -19.89 -4.73
C GLY A 283 9.38 -18.71 -3.91
N THR A 284 9.23 -18.87 -2.60
CA THR A 284 8.80 -17.80 -1.68
C THR A 284 9.83 -17.46 -0.60
N GLU A 285 11.08 -17.90 -0.77
CA GLU A 285 12.20 -17.71 0.15
C GLU A 285 12.46 -16.22 0.41
N ASP A 286 12.33 -15.39 -0.62
CA ASP A 286 12.52 -13.94 -0.57
C ASP A 286 11.52 -13.23 0.37
N TYR A 287 10.39 -13.87 0.70
CA TYR A 287 9.36 -13.26 1.54
C TYR A 287 9.88 -12.88 2.91
N PHE A 288 10.83 -13.66 3.44
CA PHE A 288 11.46 -13.34 4.73
C PHE A 288 12.23 -12.04 4.68
N LEU A 289 13.12 -11.84 3.70
CA LEU A 289 13.88 -10.59 3.53
C LEU A 289 12.96 -9.40 3.25
N MET A 290 11.91 -9.60 2.44
CA MET A 290 10.89 -8.57 2.19
C MET A 290 10.18 -8.15 3.49
N ARG A 291 9.81 -9.12 4.35
CA ARG A 291 9.12 -8.84 5.62
C ARG A 291 10.05 -8.24 6.67
N LEU A 292 11.29 -8.68 6.74
CA LEU A 292 12.31 -8.09 7.59
C LEU A 292 12.52 -6.60 7.26
N THR A 293 12.61 -6.29 5.96
CA THR A 293 12.67 -4.90 5.49
C THR A 293 11.42 -4.10 5.87
N ALA A 294 10.23 -4.71 5.73
CA ALA A 294 8.99 -4.06 6.10
C ALA A 294 8.89 -3.78 7.62
N VAL A 295 9.36 -4.69 8.47
CA VAL A 295 9.42 -4.49 9.93
C VAL A 295 10.32 -3.32 10.29
N ARG A 296 11.52 -3.24 9.69
CA ARG A 296 12.45 -2.12 9.88
C ARG A 296 11.83 -0.79 9.47
N ILE A 297 11.15 -0.75 8.33
CA ILE A 297 10.44 0.46 7.86
C ILE A 297 9.29 0.83 8.81
N ASP A 298 8.53 -0.15 9.30
CA ASP A 298 7.42 0.10 10.22
C ASP A 298 7.92 0.66 11.55
N GLU A 299 9.01 0.12 12.09
CA GLU A 299 9.63 0.65 13.32
C GLU A 299 10.18 2.05 13.10
N TRP A 300 10.94 2.28 12.03
CA TRP A 300 11.41 3.62 11.67
C TRP A 300 10.25 4.62 11.59
N ARG A 301 9.12 4.24 10.97
CA ARG A 301 7.91 5.08 10.92
C ARG A 301 7.32 5.34 12.30
N ARG A 302 7.35 4.36 13.21
CA ARG A 302 6.86 4.54 14.58
C ARG A 302 7.78 5.46 15.36
N GLU A 303 9.10 5.31 15.22
CA GLU A 303 10.09 6.18 15.85
C GLU A 303 9.99 7.61 15.34
N VAL A 304 9.88 7.82 14.03
CA VAL A 304 9.65 9.16 13.46
C VAL A 304 8.37 9.77 14.01
N ARG A 305 7.26 9.02 14.03
CA ARG A 305 6.01 9.50 14.63
C ARG A 305 6.12 9.76 16.13
N ARG A 306 6.93 8.97 16.85
CA ARG A 306 7.17 9.16 18.29
C ARG A 306 7.96 10.44 18.50
N LYS A 307 9.06 10.64 17.77
CA LYS A 307 9.87 11.86 17.77
C LYS A 307 9.06 13.09 17.35
N ASP A 308 8.20 12.98 16.34
CA ASP A 308 7.31 14.08 15.93
C ASP A 308 6.30 14.45 17.04
N ARG A 309 5.83 13.47 17.81
CA ARG A 309 4.94 13.70 18.95
C ARG A 309 5.69 14.26 20.16
N GLU A 310 6.87 13.73 20.45
CA GLU A 310 7.76 14.19 21.52
C GLU A 310 8.25 15.62 21.23
N ALA A 311 8.65 15.93 19.99
CA ALA A 311 9.03 17.28 19.58
C ALA A 311 7.87 18.27 19.65
N ARG A 312 6.62 17.83 19.40
CA ARG A 312 5.42 18.65 19.62
C ARG A 312 5.07 18.84 21.09
N PHE A 313 5.46 17.91 21.96
CA PHE A 313 5.29 18.05 23.42
C PHE A 313 6.37 18.97 24.01
N VAL A 314 7.63 18.85 23.58
CA VAL A 314 8.72 19.74 24.01
C VAL A 314 8.45 21.19 23.57
N ALA A 315 7.91 21.41 22.37
CA ALA A 315 7.50 22.75 21.93
C ALA A 315 6.26 23.31 22.66
N ALA A 316 5.53 22.49 23.43
CA ALA A 316 4.38 22.93 24.24
C ALA A 316 4.72 23.13 25.72
N ASP A 317 5.83 22.55 26.19
CA ASP A 317 6.35 22.70 27.57
C ASP A 317 7.45 23.77 27.68
N ASP A 318 7.87 24.40 26.57
CA ASP A 318 8.90 25.45 26.57
C ASP A 318 8.36 26.86 26.92
N ASP A 319 7.15 26.95 27.45
CA ASP A 319 6.66 28.14 28.18
C ASP A 319 6.89 27.95 29.69
N GLY A 320 8.17 27.94 30.06
CA GLY A 320 8.64 28.32 31.40
C GLY A 320 8.60 27.23 32.47
N VAL A 321 9.74 26.60 32.72
CA VAL A 321 10.47 26.60 34.00
C VAL A 321 11.78 25.82 33.80
N ARG A 322 12.91 26.51 33.99
CA ARG A 322 14.23 25.89 34.11
C ARG A 322 14.28 25.05 35.38
N ALA A 323 14.43 23.74 35.25
CA ALA A 323 15.02 22.90 36.27
C ALA A 323 16.42 22.47 35.80
N ASP A 324 17.41 22.97 36.51
CA ASP A 324 18.83 22.68 36.36
C ASP A 324 19.11 21.35 37.05
N ASP A 325 19.18 20.25 36.28
CA ASP A 325 19.74 18.98 36.76
C ASP A 325 20.89 18.58 35.85
N ARG A 326 22.10 18.75 36.38
CA ARG A 326 23.35 18.21 35.85
C ARG A 326 23.24 16.69 35.77
N VAL A 327 23.39 16.15 34.56
CA VAL A 327 23.72 14.73 34.38
C VAL A 327 25.07 14.66 33.69
N ASP A 328 25.93 13.90 34.35
CA ASP A 328 27.32 13.62 34.05
C ASP A 328 27.61 13.27 32.58
N GLU A 329 28.84 13.62 32.19
CA GLU A 329 29.58 13.24 30.99
C GLU A 329 29.07 11.98 30.27
N LEU A 330 28.09 12.17 29.38
CA LEU A 330 27.75 11.19 28.36
C LEU A 330 28.86 11.22 27.29
N THR A 331 29.72 10.21 27.35
CA THR A 331 30.56 9.75 26.23
C THR A 331 29.84 9.99 24.91
N ALA A 332 30.48 10.72 23.98
CA ALA A 332 29.87 11.13 22.72
C ALA A 332 29.13 9.94 22.07
N PRO A 333 27.85 10.10 21.69
CA PRO A 333 27.08 9.01 21.14
C PRO A 333 27.77 8.52 19.88
N ASP A 334 28.09 7.22 19.87
CA ASP A 334 28.61 6.49 18.74
C ASP A 334 27.87 6.92 17.47
N GLU A 335 28.59 7.33 16.42
CA GLU A 335 28.00 7.99 15.24
C GLU A 335 26.83 7.14 14.72
N GLY A 336 25.60 7.63 14.93
CA GLY A 336 24.40 6.87 14.62
C GLY A 336 24.38 6.43 13.15
N PRO A 337 23.73 5.29 12.81
CA PRO A 337 23.75 4.71 11.46
C PRO A 337 23.30 5.68 10.36
N ALA A 338 22.43 6.66 10.70
CA ALA A 338 22.04 7.73 9.79
C ALA A 338 23.19 8.68 9.43
N ARG A 339 24.01 9.10 10.41
CA ARG A 339 25.18 9.96 10.16
C ARG A 339 26.24 9.25 9.35
N ARG A 340 26.48 7.95 9.61
CA ARG A 340 27.35 7.10 8.79
C ARG A 340 26.86 6.99 7.35
N THR A 341 25.57 6.75 7.14
CA THR A 341 24.97 6.66 5.80
C THR A 341 25.10 7.99 5.03
N ILE A 342 24.89 9.12 5.70
CA ILE A 342 25.04 10.46 5.11
C ILE A 342 26.50 10.73 4.74
N LYS A 343 27.45 10.41 5.63
CA LYS A 343 28.90 10.55 5.37
C LYS A 343 29.35 9.71 4.16
N THR A 344 28.87 8.48 4.07
CA THR A 344 29.12 7.61 2.90
C THR A 344 28.46 8.14 1.63
N ALA A 345 27.24 8.68 1.71
CA ALA A 345 26.55 9.31 0.57
C ALA A 345 27.30 10.55 0.06
N ILE A 346 27.78 11.41 0.96
CA ILE A 346 28.65 12.54 0.64
C ILE A 346 29.93 12.04 -0.06
N GLY A 347 30.55 10.99 0.47
CA GLY A 347 31.71 10.35 -0.14
C GLY A 347 31.46 9.92 -1.59
N TYR A 348 30.33 9.26 -1.87
CA TYR A 348 29.98 8.83 -3.22
C TYR A 348 29.83 9.99 -4.21
N ILE A 349 29.19 11.09 -3.80
CA ILE A 349 29.06 12.26 -4.66
C ILE A 349 30.43 12.91 -4.88
N GLY A 350 31.23 13.05 -3.81
CA GLY A 350 32.55 13.68 -3.88
C GLY A 350 33.56 12.92 -4.75
N SER A 351 33.48 11.58 -4.77
CA SER A 351 34.41 10.72 -5.51
C SER A 351 33.99 10.36 -6.93
N ASP A 352 32.76 10.69 -7.36
CA ASP A 352 32.28 10.28 -8.69
C ASP A 352 32.89 11.15 -9.81
N PRO A 353 33.67 10.57 -10.74
CA PRO A 353 34.30 11.32 -11.82
C PRO A 353 33.28 11.91 -12.81
N ASN A 354 32.07 11.32 -12.93
CA ASN A 354 31.02 11.81 -13.83
C ASN A 354 30.31 13.06 -13.28
N LEU A 355 30.60 13.44 -12.04
CA LEU A 355 30.03 14.61 -11.39
C LEU A 355 30.92 15.85 -11.51
N ARG A 356 31.89 15.82 -12.44
CA ARG A 356 32.90 16.88 -12.60
C ARG A 356 32.86 17.55 -13.96
N ILE A 357 33.07 18.87 -13.96
CA ILE A 357 33.29 19.72 -15.14
C ILE A 357 34.64 20.43 -14.90
N ASP A 358 35.58 20.29 -15.83
CA ASP A 358 36.94 20.86 -15.72
C ASP A 358 37.67 20.48 -14.42
N GLY A 359 37.49 19.22 -13.97
CA GLY A 359 38.12 18.68 -12.76
C GLY A 359 37.46 19.08 -11.43
N ARG A 360 36.49 19.99 -11.44
CA ARG A 360 35.71 20.42 -10.25
C ARG A 360 34.33 19.80 -10.26
N LEU A 361 33.74 19.59 -9.08
CA LEU A 361 32.35 19.12 -9.00
C LEU A 361 31.43 20.18 -9.61
N TYR A 362 30.45 19.75 -10.39
CA TYR A 362 29.44 20.69 -10.88
C TYR A 362 28.54 21.16 -9.74
N TRP A 363 27.96 22.33 -9.89
CA TRP A 363 27.27 23.06 -8.82
C TRP A 363 26.19 22.24 -8.11
N GLU A 364 25.42 21.42 -8.83
CA GLU A 364 24.39 20.57 -8.25
C GLU A 364 24.98 19.46 -7.36
N ALA A 365 26.16 18.93 -7.69
CA ALA A 365 26.84 17.94 -6.86
C ALA A 365 27.42 18.58 -5.59
N GLU A 366 28.01 19.77 -5.70
CA GLU A 366 28.48 20.55 -4.53
C GLU A 366 27.31 20.93 -3.60
N THR A 367 26.20 21.39 -4.19
CA THR A 367 25.00 21.76 -3.44
C THR A 367 24.37 20.55 -2.76
N ALA A 368 24.36 19.38 -3.41
CA ALA A 368 23.89 18.14 -2.80
C ALA A 368 24.75 17.72 -1.59
N ILE A 369 26.08 17.86 -1.68
CA ILE A 369 26.99 17.59 -0.55
C ILE A 369 26.70 18.54 0.60
N ALA A 370 26.62 19.85 0.34
CA ALA A 370 26.41 20.85 1.37
C ALA A 370 25.04 20.70 2.07
N ILE A 371 23.98 20.30 1.34
CA ILE A 371 22.69 19.96 1.97
C ILE A 371 22.81 18.70 2.84
N LEU A 372 23.47 17.65 2.34
CA LEU A 372 23.65 16.41 3.11
C LEU A 372 24.51 16.63 4.37
N ALA A 373 25.49 17.54 4.30
CA ALA A 373 26.34 17.93 5.42
C ALA A 373 25.61 18.80 6.45
N GLY A 374 24.40 19.29 6.14
CA GLY A 374 23.64 20.21 6.99
C GLY A 374 24.05 21.68 6.84
N GLU A 375 24.98 22.01 5.95
CA GLU A 375 25.45 23.39 5.72
C GLU A 375 24.37 24.27 5.04
N ILE A 376 23.37 23.64 4.41
CA ILE A 376 22.28 24.31 3.69
C ILE A 376 20.95 23.65 4.04
N GLY A 377 19.98 24.46 4.47
CA GLY A 377 18.58 24.03 4.57
C GLY A 377 18.20 23.33 5.87
N GLU A 378 18.87 23.65 6.99
CA GLU A 378 18.56 23.11 8.33
C GLU A 378 17.09 23.27 8.75
N SER A 379 16.35 24.22 8.16
CA SER A 379 14.94 24.50 8.42
C SER A 379 13.95 23.90 7.39
N ALA A 380 14.42 23.17 6.38
CA ALA A 380 13.55 22.58 5.35
C ALA A 380 12.88 21.29 5.85
N ALA A 381 11.67 21.41 6.42
CA ALA A 381 10.90 20.28 6.95
C ALA A 381 10.36 19.33 5.86
N SER A 382 10.26 19.77 4.60
CA SER A 382 9.71 18.96 3.50
C SER A 382 10.54 19.00 2.22
N ARG A 383 10.33 17.99 1.37
CA ARG A 383 10.93 17.91 0.02
C ARG A 383 10.55 19.11 -0.86
N ARG A 384 9.37 19.70 -0.64
CA ARG A 384 8.91 20.89 -1.37
C ARG A 384 9.74 22.11 -0.97
N ASP A 385 10.01 22.25 0.32
CA ASP A 385 10.80 23.36 0.87
C ASP A 385 12.25 23.25 0.41
N LEU A 386 12.80 22.03 0.39
CA LEU A 386 14.16 21.81 -0.10
C LEU A 386 14.31 22.13 -1.60
N ARG A 387 13.30 21.82 -2.43
CA ARG A 387 13.28 22.25 -3.84
C ARG A 387 13.28 23.77 -3.97
N ALA A 388 12.46 24.45 -3.18
CA ALA A 388 12.38 25.91 -3.21
C ALA A 388 13.72 26.55 -2.79
N VAL A 389 14.38 26.01 -1.76
CA VAL A 389 15.70 26.45 -1.30
C VAL A 389 16.76 26.30 -2.41
N VAL A 390 16.82 25.13 -3.07
CA VAL A 390 17.79 24.90 -4.15
C VAL A 390 17.50 25.79 -5.36
N ALA A 391 16.23 25.89 -5.77
CA ALA A 391 15.84 26.71 -6.92
C ALA A 391 16.13 28.19 -6.68
N ASN A 392 15.88 28.69 -5.47
CA ASN A 392 16.20 30.06 -5.08
C ASN A 392 17.71 30.31 -5.09
N ARG A 393 18.49 29.39 -4.50
CA ARG A 393 19.96 29.49 -4.47
C ARG A 393 20.55 29.50 -5.87
N TRP A 394 20.08 28.64 -6.78
CA TRP A 394 20.50 28.64 -8.18
C TRP A 394 20.14 29.96 -8.87
N GLY A 395 18.93 30.47 -8.65
CA GLY A 395 18.46 31.72 -9.23
C GLY A 395 19.28 32.95 -8.80
N VAL A 396 19.72 32.97 -7.53
CA VAL A 396 20.57 34.02 -6.96
C VAL A 396 22.02 33.89 -7.43
N GLN A 397 22.60 32.68 -7.40
CA GLN A 397 24.02 32.49 -7.70
C GLN A 397 24.34 32.46 -9.20
N ARG A 398 23.37 32.05 -10.03
CA ARG A 398 23.54 31.81 -11.48
C ARG A 398 24.87 31.12 -11.80
N PRO A 399 25.09 29.93 -11.23
CA PRO A 399 26.40 29.28 -11.23
C PRO A 399 26.89 28.92 -12.64
N VAL A 400 28.12 29.30 -12.95
CA VAL A 400 28.79 29.03 -14.25
C VAL A 400 29.06 27.54 -14.46
N HIS A 401 29.24 26.79 -13.37
CA HIS A 401 29.52 25.35 -13.41
C HIS A 401 28.29 24.48 -13.09
N ALA A 402 27.08 24.96 -13.37
CA ALA A 402 25.88 24.12 -13.29
C ALA A 402 25.67 23.35 -14.58
N ARG A 403 25.19 22.11 -14.45
CA ARG A 403 24.76 21.31 -15.60
C ARG A 403 23.35 21.68 -16.06
N SER A 404 22.51 22.12 -15.12
CA SER A 404 21.12 22.42 -15.38
C SER A 404 20.96 23.80 -16.01
N ALA A 405 20.17 23.86 -17.08
CA ALA A 405 19.86 25.12 -17.75
C ALA A 405 18.89 26.02 -16.96
N THR A 406 18.18 25.48 -15.95
CA THR A 406 17.18 26.21 -15.17
C THR A 406 17.22 25.84 -13.69
N SER A 407 16.72 26.75 -12.83
CA SER A 407 16.61 26.53 -11.38
C SER A 407 15.74 25.32 -11.01
N ALA A 408 14.68 25.06 -11.78
CA ALA A 408 13.79 23.92 -11.58
C ALA A 408 14.47 22.57 -11.88
N LEU A 409 15.28 22.53 -12.95
CA LEU A 409 16.09 21.36 -13.29
C LEU A 409 17.20 21.15 -12.26
N ALA A 410 17.88 22.22 -11.83
CA ALA A 410 18.90 22.16 -10.79
C ALA A 410 18.34 21.60 -9.47
N ALA A 411 17.16 22.07 -9.03
CA ALA A 411 16.49 21.52 -7.85
C ALA A 411 16.09 20.05 -7.99
N THR A 412 15.78 19.60 -9.20
CA THR A 412 15.45 18.19 -9.47
C THR A 412 16.70 17.32 -9.46
N ASP A 413 17.79 17.79 -10.07
CA ASP A 413 19.06 17.06 -10.18
C ASP A 413 19.75 16.95 -8.83
N VAL A 414 19.81 18.02 -8.04
CA VAL A 414 20.32 17.99 -6.65
C VAL A 414 19.61 16.91 -5.83
N LEU A 415 18.27 16.90 -5.84
CA LEU A 415 17.50 15.90 -5.10
C LEU A 415 17.68 14.48 -5.64
N ARG A 416 17.86 14.32 -6.96
CA ARG A 416 18.12 13.02 -7.57
C ARG A 416 19.49 12.49 -7.15
N LEU A 417 20.52 13.34 -7.13
CA LEU A 417 21.86 13.00 -6.68
C LEU A 417 21.86 12.58 -5.20
N MET A 418 21.24 13.39 -4.33
CA MET A 418 21.11 13.05 -2.91
C MET A 418 20.42 11.70 -2.73
N ARG A 419 19.29 11.46 -3.40
CA ARG A 419 18.55 10.21 -3.29
C ARG A 419 19.34 9.01 -3.81
N ALA A 420 20.01 9.15 -4.95
CA ALA A 420 20.84 8.10 -5.52
C ALA A 420 22.02 7.76 -4.60
N ALA A 421 22.69 8.78 -4.05
CA ALA A 421 23.81 8.62 -3.13
C ALA A 421 23.39 7.99 -1.80
N VAL A 422 22.27 8.42 -1.20
CA VAL A 422 21.73 7.83 0.03
C VAL A 422 21.27 6.39 -0.19
N ASN A 423 20.63 6.09 -1.33
CA ASN A 423 20.26 4.72 -1.68
C ASN A 423 21.50 3.84 -1.86
N ARG A 424 22.55 4.34 -2.52
CA ARG A 424 23.80 3.61 -2.74
C ARG A 424 24.57 3.39 -1.44
N ALA A 425 24.63 4.41 -0.58
CA ALA A 425 25.18 4.33 0.77
C ALA A 425 24.41 3.32 1.63
N GLY A 426 23.07 3.35 1.56
CA GLY A 426 22.20 2.41 2.25
C GLY A 426 22.33 0.96 1.76
N VAL A 427 22.85 0.72 0.54
CA VAL A 427 23.16 -0.62 0.01
C VAL A 427 24.57 -1.06 0.39
N ALA A 428 25.52 -0.13 0.52
CA ALA A 428 26.91 -0.42 0.92
C ALA A 428 27.12 -0.49 2.44
N SER A 429 26.17 0.03 3.22
CA SER A 429 26.09 -0.12 4.69
C SER A 429 25.24 -1.31 5.13
N LEU A 430 24.79 -2.14 4.18
CA LEU A 430 24.28 -3.50 4.38
C LEU A 430 25.43 -4.50 4.20
#